data_AF-A0A2N1VCN7-F1
#
_entry.id   AF-A0A2N1VCN7-F1
#
_cell.length_a   1.000
_cell.length_b   1.000
_cell.length_c   1.000
_cell.angle_alpha   90.00
_cell.angle_beta   90.00
_cell.angle_gamma   90.00
#
_symmetry.space_group_name_H-M   'P 1'
#
loop_
_entity.id
_entity.type
_entity.pdbx_description
1 polymer ?
#
loop_
_entity_poly.entity_id
_entity_poly.type
_entity_poly.pdbx_seq_one_letter_code
_entity_poly.pdbx_strand_id
1 'polypeptide(L)'
;MIRILLLFVFFQPFLIVAQLDPKIQSLASEFWEWRIIHQPSTPDDINRVDRPDNWRPDFSPKTLESINRSYKSFRLRLDKLDKTGWSRSDSVDFLCLRSAIERVNWELNILRNPYRNPDFYVQQSLGAFYELLVMNVQFDRQRTANLLTVLKSIPETISAGKINLTESISPFAKIAVENLSGIRNKFFVVNEALKKEINQEFHSEFQHAFKDASAALEDFENWLIERLPGMNENFGIGRESYIYFLKNIALIPYSTDEILKYGKIEFDRSALFLTLEKLNNSNRPAQRIFNSIEEEISQVQKDEYAIREFLVENEILSIPD
;
A
#
# COMPACT_ATOMS: atom_id res chain seq x y z
N MET A 1 -68.89 19.32 14.09
CA MET A 1 -67.90 18.24 14.24
C MET A 1 -67.29 17.96 12.88
N ILE A 2 -66.08 18.44 12.61
CA ILE A 2 -65.30 18.07 11.42
C ILE A 2 -64.04 17.41 11.96
N ARG A 3 -63.88 16.10 11.69
CA ARG A 3 -62.72 15.30 12.09
C ARG A 3 -61.60 15.54 11.07
N ILE A 4 -60.48 16.11 11.53
CA ILE A 4 -59.23 16.19 10.78
C ILE A 4 -58.54 14.83 10.89
N LEU A 5 -58.32 14.18 9.74
CA LEU A 5 -57.57 12.93 9.63
C LEU A 5 -56.08 13.30 9.48
N LEU A 6 -55.29 13.10 10.54
CA LEU A 6 -53.84 13.24 10.50
C LEU A 6 -53.24 12.00 9.81
N LEU A 7 -52.72 12.18 8.59
CA LEU A 7 -51.91 11.20 7.89
C LEU A 7 -50.49 11.24 8.48
N PHE A 8 -50.14 10.22 9.27
CA PHE A 8 -48.76 9.97 9.68
C PHE A 8 -48.02 9.32 8.52
N VAL A 9 -47.14 10.09 7.87
CA VAL A 9 -46.14 9.54 6.95
C VAL A 9 -45.05 8.89 7.80
N PHE A 10 -45.11 7.57 7.92
CA PHE A 10 -44.00 6.79 8.48
C PHE A 10 -42.82 6.88 7.52
N PHE A 11 -41.82 7.69 7.85
CA PHE A 11 -40.47 7.52 7.33
C PHE A 11 -39.97 6.15 7.82
N GLN A 12 -40.08 5.13 6.99
CA GLN A 12 -39.32 3.90 7.17
C GLN A 12 -37.85 4.30 7.03
N PRO A 13 -37.02 4.14 8.07
CA PRO A 13 -35.59 4.28 7.86
C PRO A 13 -35.22 3.24 6.81
N PHE A 14 -34.53 3.66 5.75
CA PHE A 14 -33.80 2.72 4.91
C PHE A 14 -32.85 1.99 5.85
N LEU A 15 -33.25 0.80 6.31
CA LEU A 15 -32.33 -0.16 6.87
C LEU A 15 -31.33 -0.42 5.74
N ILE A 16 -30.17 0.23 5.83
CA ILE A 16 -28.97 -0.20 5.12
C ILE A 16 -28.77 -1.62 5.62
N VAL A 17 -29.22 -2.59 4.83
CA VAL A 17 -29.07 -3.98 5.21
C VAL A 17 -27.57 -4.28 5.09
N ALA A 18 -26.91 -4.38 6.24
CA ALA A 18 -25.53 -4.79 6.33
C ALA A 18 -25.36 -6.19 5.71
N GLN A 19 -24.23 -6.38 5.02
CA GLN A 19 -23.66 -7.62 4.45
C GLN A 19 -24.54 -8.87 4.57
N LEU A 20 -25.08 -9.38 3.45
CA LEU A 20 -26.07 -10.45 3.50
C LEU A 20 -25.62 -11.78 2.90
N ASP A 21 -24.75 -11.81 1.88
CA ASP A 21 -24.36 -13.10 1.29
C ASP A 21 -23.20 -13.75 2.07
N PRO A 22 -23.40 -14.88 2.77
CA PRO A 22 -22.35 -15.48 3.59
C PRO A 22 -21.19 -16.06 2.77
N LYS A 23 -21.40 -16.36 1.48
CA LYS A 23 -20.39 -16.98 0.63
C LYS A 23 -19.33 -15.96 0.20
N ILE A 24 -19.74 -14.74 -0.17
CA ILE A 24 -18.77 -13.67 -0.48
C ILE A 24 -17.99 -13.27 0.77
N GLN A 25 -18.64 -13.19 1.94
CA GLN A 25 -17.96 -12.88 3.21
C GLN A 25 -16.92 -13.95 3.58
N SER A 26 -17.30 -15.23 3.55
CA SER A 26 -16.38 -16.33 3.81
C SER A 26 -15.17 -16.31 2.87
N LEU A 27 -15.39 -16.09 1.57
CA LEU A 27 -14.31 -16.02 0.60
C LEU A 27 -13.40 -14.81 0.83
N ALA A 28 -13.97 -13.66 1.21
CA ALA A 28 -13.21 -12.47 1.54
C ALA A 28 -12.32 -12.70 2.76
N SER A 29 -12.85 -13.27 3.84
CA SER A 29 -12.09 -13.60 5.06
C SER A 29 -10.91 -14.52 4.73
N GLU A 30 -11.16 -15.63 4.02
CA GLU A 30 -10.10 -16.56 3.62
C GLU A 30 -9.02 -15.87 2.75
N PHE A 31 -9.44 -14.99 1.83
CA PHE A 31 -8.52 -14.25 0.99
C PHE A 31 -7.64 -13.30 1.80
N TRP A 32 -8.21 -12.56 2.75
CA TRP A 32 -7.47 -11.61 3.57
C TRP A 32 -6.55 -12.29 4.58
N GLU A 33 -6.97 -13.39 5.20
CA GLU A 33 -6.09 -14.24 6.02
C GLU A 33 -4.89 -14.74 5.22
N TRP A 34 -5.12 -15.20 4.00
CA TRP A 34 -4.04 -15.60 3.10
C TRP A 34 -3.15 -14.42 2.68
N ARG A 35 -3.76 -13.25 2.44
CA ARG A 35 -3.06 -12.05 1.98
C ARG A 35 -2.16 -11.46 3.05
N ILE A 36 -2.55 -11.50 4.33
CA ILE A 36 -1.70 -11.10 5.46
C ILE A 36 -0.36 -11.84 5.46
N ILE A 37 -0.32 -13.08 4.98
CA ILE A 37 0.92 -13.87 4.90
C ILE A 37 1.73 -13.55 3.64
N HIS A 38 1.07 -13.42 2.49
CA HIS A 38 1.72 -13.40 1.18
C HIS A 38 1.82 -12.02 0.54
N GLN A 39 1.29 -10.98 1.19
CA GLN A 39 1.46 -9.61 0.76
C GLN A 39 2.93 -9.19 0.87
N PRO A 40 3.55 -8.69 -0.20
CA PRO A 40 4.88 -8.10 -0.10
C PRO A 40 4.91 -6.93 0.87
N SER A 41 6.01 -6.81 1.61
CA SER A 41 6.34 -5.63 2.42
C SER A 41 6.62 -4.45 1.49
N THR A 42 6.21 -3.25 1.88
CA THR A 42 6.38 -2.03 1.06
C THR A 42 6.66 -0.82 1.94
N PRO A 43 7.35 0.21 1.44
CA PRO A 43 7.58 1.44 2.21
C PRO A 43 6.29 2.23 2.48
N ASP A 44 5.27 2.06 1.65
CA ASP A 44 3.95 2.69 1.78
C ASP A 44 3.23 2.18 3.04
N ASP A 45 2.85 3.11 3.92
CA ASP A 45 2.20 2.83 5.19
C ASP A 45 0.71 2.51 5.05
N ILE A 46 0.06 2.99 3.98
CA ILE A 46 -1.36 2.75 3.71
C ILE A 46 -1.64 1.25 3.56
N ASN A 47 -0.71 0.52 2.94
CA ASN A 47 -0.87 -0.90 2.65
C ASN A 47 -0.29 -1.82 3.73
N ARG A 48 0.20 -1.30 4.85
CA ARG A 48 0.78 -2.14 5.92
C ARG A 48 -0.28 -3.01 6.57
N VAL A 49 0.12 -4.24 6.92
CA VAL A 49 -0.74 -5.23 7.57
C VAL A 49 -0.05 -5.78 8.79
N ASP A 50 -0.81 -6.06 9.85
CA ASP A 50 -0.29 -6.74 11.03
C ASP A 50 0.02 -8.20 10.67
N ARG A 51 1.31 -8.56 10.78
CA ARG A 51 1.79 -9.91 10.49
C ARG A 51 1.63 -10.81 11.73
N PRO A 52 1.36 -12.11 11.56
CA PRO A 52 1.32 -13.03 12.69
C PRO A 52 2.72 -13.23 13.30
N ASP A 53 2.74 -13.73 14.53
CA ASP A 53 3.98 -14.02 15.23
C ASP A 53 4.88 -15.00 14.47
N ASN A 54 6.18 -14.73 14.51
CA ASN A 54 7.22 -15.48 13.80
C ASN A 54 7.04 -15.52 12.27
N TRP A 55 6.25 -14.59 11.70
CA TRP A 55 6.19 -14.40 10.27
C TRP A 55 7.55 -13.96 9.71
N ARG A 56 7.86 -14.45 8.52
CA ARG A 56 9.01 -14.01 7.73
C ARG A 56 8.61 -13.89 6.26
N PRO A 57 9.21 -12.94 5.51
CA PRO A 57 9.06 -12.90 4.06
C PRO A 57 9.57 -14.18 3.40
N ASP A 58 8.70 -14.87 2.66
CA ASP A 58 9.07 -16.03 1.83
C ASP A 58 8.60 -15.80 0.39
N PHE A 59 9.56 -15.51 -0.48
CA PHE A 59 9.38 -15.40 -1.92
C PHE A 59 10.31 -16.37 -2.66
N SER A 60 10.57 -17.54 -2.07
CA SER A 60 11.25 -18.63 -2.77
C SER A 60 10.50 -19.03 -4.04
N PRO A 61 11.18 -19.63 -5.05
CA PRO A 61 10.51 -20.08 -6.28
C PRO A 61 9.27 -20.94 -6.01
N LYS A 62 9.37 -21.86 -5.04
CA LYS A 62 8.26 -22.73 -4.62
C LYS A 62 7.09 -21.93 -4.04
N THR A 63 7.37 -20.92 -3.23
CA THR A 63 6.33 -20.09 -2.61
C THR A 63 5.68 -19.17 -3.65
N LEU A 64 6.44 -18.58 -4.58
CA LEU A 64 5.87 -17.82 -5.71
C LEU A 64 4.92 -18.66 -6.57
N GLU A 65 5.27 -19.91 -6.87
CA GLU A 65 4.36 -20.83 -7.56
C GLU A 65 3.09 -21.12 -6.75
N SER A 66 3.24 -21.30 -5.44
CA SER A 66 2.11 -21.51 -4.53
C SER A 66 1.18 -20.29 -4.48
N ILE A 67 1.74 -19.09 -4.44
CA ILE A 67 1.00 -17.82 -4.49
C ILE A 67 0.21 -17.74 -5.81
N ASN A 68 0.84 -18.04 -6.95
CA ASN A 68 0.16 -18.02 -8.25
C ASN A 68 -0.99 -19.04 -8.33
N ARG A 69 -0.81 -20.25 -7.78
CA ARG A 69 -1.89 -21.26 -7.70
C ARG A 69 -3.04 -20.78 -6.81
N SER A 70 -2.73 -20.20 -5.66
CA SER A 70 -3.71 -19.68 -4.70
C SER A 70 -4.52 -18.53 -5.31
N TYR A 71 -3.86 -17.57 -5.97
CA TYR A 71 -4.51 -16.51 -6.74
C TYR A 71 -5.53 -17.06 -7.73
N LYS A 72 -5.13 -18.02 -8.59
CA LYS A 72 -6.03 -18.64 -9.57
C LYS A 72 -7.21 -19.33 -8.91
N SER A 73 -6.99 -20.00 -7.77
CA SER A 73 -8.05 -20.63 -7.00
C SER A 73 -9.07 -19.62 -6.46
N PHE A 74 -8.61 -18.53 -5.82
CA PHE A 74 -9.49 -17.47 -5.34
C PHE A 74 -10.28 -16.84 -6.48
N ARG A 75 -9.63 -16.55 -7.61
CA ARG A 75 -10.28 -15.98 -8.78
C ARG A 75 -11.41 -16.86 -9.32
N LEU A 76 -11.14 -18.17 -9.45
CA LEU A 76 -12.13 -19.16 -9.90
C LEU A 76 -13.29 -19.32 -8.94
N ARG A 77 -13.03 -19.33 -7.62
CA ARG A 77 -14.07 -19.41 -6.59
C ARG A 77 -14.97 -18.18 -6.61
N LEU A 78 -14.37 -16.99 -6.77
CA LEU A 78 -15.10 -15.73 -6.88
C LEU A 78 -16.04 -15.71 -8.10
N ASP A 79 -15.56 -16.17 -9.27
CA ASP A 79 -16.38 -16.23 -10.49
C ASP A 79 -17.60 -17.14 -10.35
N LYS A 80 -17.45 -18.24 -9.61
CA LYS A 80 -18.49 -19.26 -9.40
C LYS A 80 -19.56 -18.87 -8.39
N LEU A 81 -19.42 -17.75 -7.68
CA LEU A 81 -20.48 -17.28 -6.79
C LEU A 81 -21.74 -16.96 -7.58
N ASP A 82 -22.85 -17.57 -7.17
CA ASP A 82 -24.19 -17.20 -7.63
C ASP A 82 -24.53 -15.80 -7.11
N LYS A 83 -24.97 -14.95 -8.03
CA LYS A 83 -25.24 -13.52 -7.78
C LYS A 83 -26.73 -13.23 -7.76
N THR A 84 -27.56 -14.27 -7.88
CA THR A 84 -29.02 -14.18 -7.86
C THR A 84 -29.49 -13.56 -6.55
N GLY A 85 -30.22 -12.46 -6.64
CA GLY A 85 -30.77 -11.79 -5.45
C GLY A 85 -29.77 -10.93 -4.67
N TRP A 86 -28.55 -10.71 -5.17
CA TRP A 86 -27.58 -9.84 -4.51
C TRP A 86 -28.10 -8.43 -4.31
N SER A 87 -27.82 -7.87 -3.13
CA SER A 87 -28.01 -6.46 -2.86
C SER A 87 -26.94 -5.62 -3.59
N ARG A 88 -27.12 -4.29 -3.55
CA ARG A 88 -26.05 -3.37 -3.98
C ARG A 88 -24.78 -3.56 -3.13
N SER A 89 -24.92 -3.81 -1.83
CA SER A 89 -23.78 -4.02 -0.94
C SER A 89 -23.00 -5.27 -1.32
N ASP A 90 -23.67 -6.41 -1.56
CA ASP A 90 -23.00 -7.65 -1.97
C ASP A 90 -22.27 -7.48 -3.32
N SER A 91 -22.87 -6.68 -4.22
CA SER A 91 -22.24 -6.35 -5.51
C SER A 91 -20.99 -5.48 -5.35
N VAL A 92 -20.99 -4.53 -4.41
CA VAL A 92 -19.81 -3.72 -4.08
C VAL A 92 -18.72 -4.60 -3.47
N ASP A 93 -19.06 -5.43 -2.48
CA ASP A 93 -18.11 -6.35 -1.84
C ASP A 93 -17.46 -7.29 -2.87
N PHE A 94 -18.24 -7.79 -3.82
CA PHE A 94 -17.72 -8.58 -4.93
C PHE A 94 -16.73 -7.81 -5.82
N LEU A 95 -17.02 -6.55 -6.16
CA LEU A 95 -16.13 -5.72 -6.97
C LEU A 95 -14.83 -5.40 -6.22
N CYS A 96 -14.91 -5.09 -4.93
CA CYS A 96 -13.76 -4.85 -4.07
C CYS A 96 -12.90 -6.10 -3.93
N LEU A 97 -13.49 -7.25 -3.64
CA LEU A 97 -12.75 -8.51 -3.53
C LEU A 97 -12.13 -8.92 -4.88
N ARG A 98 -12.84 -8.70 -5.99
CA ARG A 98 -12.28 -8.92 -7.33
C ARG A 98 -11.05 -8.05 -7.55
N SER A 99 -11.14 -6.75 -7.26
CA SER A 99 -10.00 -5.82 -7.37
C SER A 99 -8.81 -6.29 -6.54
N ALA A 100 -9.04 -6.69 -5.28
CA ALA A 100 -7.99 -7.19 -4.41
C ALA A 100 -7.34 -8.50 -4.92
N ILE A 101 -8.12 -9.43 -5.47
CA ILE A 101 -7.60 -10.66 -6.08
C ILE A 101 -6.80 -10.35 -7.36
N GLU A 102 -7.31 -9.48 -8.24
CA GLU A 102 -6.61 -9.07 -9.46
C GLU A 102 -5.34 -8.25 -9.16
N ARG A 103 -5.27 -7.58 -7.99
CA ARG A 103 -4.04 -6.95 -7.51
C ARG A 103 -2.91 -7.95 -7.28
N VAL A 104 -3.21 -9.19 -6.88
CA VAL A 104 -2.20 -10.26 -6.77
C VAL A 104 -1.67 -10.62 -8.17
N ASN A 105 -2.55 -10.74 -9.16
CA ASN A 105 -2.14 -10.97 -10.55
C ASN A 105 -1.26 -9.84 -11.08
N TRP A 106 -1.65 -8.61 -10.77
CA TRP A 106 -0.90 -7.42 -11.14
C TRP A 106 0.52 -7.45 -10.60
N GLU A 107 0.69 -7.69 -9.31
CA GLU A 107 2.00 -7.70 -8.66
C GLU A 107 2.87 -8.85 -9.16
N LEU A 108 2.31 -10.06 -9.27
CA LEU A 108 3.06 -11.27 -9.55
C LEU A 108 3.29 -11.52 -11.04
N ASN A 109 2.27 -11.34 -11.87
CA ASN A 109 2.27 -11.81 -13.27
C ASN A 109 2.39 -10.66 -14.29
N ILE A 110 1.98 -9.43 -13.95
CA ILE A 110 2.05 -8.28 -14.86
C ILE A 110 3.27 -7.42 -14.56
N LEU A 111 3.40 -6.89 -13.34
CA LEU A 111 4.60 -6.20 -12.89
C LEU A 111 5.78 -7.15 -12.80
N ARG A 112 5.53 -8.40 -12.39
CA ARG A 112 6.55 -9.44 -12.23
C ARG A 112 7.67 -8.97 -11.31
N ASN A 113 7.31 -8.25 -10.23
CA ASN A 113 8.27 -7.65 -9.31
C ASN A 113 9.32 -8.64 -8.78
N PRO A 114 8.96 -9.88 -8.36
CA PRO A 114 9.95 -10.85 -7.92
C PRO A 114 10.99 -11.24 -8.97
N TYR A 115 10.73 -10.98 -10.26
CA TYR A 115 11.60 -11.37 -11.37
C TYR A 115 12.32 -10.16 -12.01
N ARG A 116 11.69 -8.97 -11.98
CA ARG A 116 12.14 -7.76 -12.67
C ARG A 116 12.75 -6.70 -11.76
N ASN A 117 12.38 -6.68 -10.48
CA ASN A 117 12.69 -5.57 -9.58
C ASN A 117 13.60 -6.04 -8.44
N PRO A 118 14.92 -5.79 -8.49
CA PRO A 118 15.82 -6.11 -7.39
C PRO A 118 15.47 -5.43 -6.06
N ASP A 119 14.91 -4.21 -6.09
CA ASP A 119 14.49 -3.50 -4.88
C ASP A 119 13.36 -4.23 -4.16
N PHE A 120 12.59 -5.07 -4.87
CA PHE A 120 11.60 -5.96 -4.25
C PHE A 120 12.24 -6.77 -3.10
N TYR A 121 13.41 -7.37 -3.30
CA TYR A 121 14.09 -8.17 -2.27
C TYR A 121 14.75 -7.33 -1.18
N VAL A 122 15.07 -6.07 -1.48
CA VAL A 122 15.46 -5.09 -0.46
C VAL A 122 14.26 -4.80 0.45
N GLN A 123 13.07 -4.56 -0.10
CA GLN A 123 11.85 -4.36 0.69
C GLN A 123 11.42 -5.63 1.43
N GLN A 124 11.54 -6.81 0.82
CA GLN A 124 11.25 -8.09 1.48
C GLN A 124 12.31 -8.48 2.51
N SER A 125 13.35 -7.66 2.71
CA SER A 125 14.34 -7.84 3.77
C SER A 125 14.31 -6.65 4.73
N LEU A 126 14.88 -5.52 4.31
CA LEU A 126 14.96 -4.29 5.08
C LEU A 126 13.60 -3.66 5.34
N GLY A 127 12.71 -3.65 4.35
CA GLY A 127 11.35 -3.11 4.51
C GLY A 127 10.56 -3.90 5.56
N ALA A 128 10.59 -5.23 5.48
CA ALA A 128 9.95 -6.11 6.46
C ALA A 128 10.50 -5.93 7.88
N PHE A 129 11.82 -5.72 8.01
CA PHE A 129 12.44 -5.39 9.29
C PHE A 129 12.04 -4.00 9.80
N TYR A 130 11.98 -3.01 8.91
CA TYR A 130 11.59 -1.63 9.22
C TYR A 130 10.13 -1.51 9.66
N GLU A 131 9.21 -2.26 9.05
CA GLU A 131 7.80 -2.33 9.46
C GLU A 131 7.66 -2.64 10.96
N LEU A 132 8.49 -3.57 11.47
CA LEU A 132 8.53 -3.90 12.90
C LEU A 132 9.20 -2.82 13.76
N LEU A 133 9.99 -1.90 13.21
CA LEU A 133 10.62 -0.81 13.97
C LEU A 133 9.71 0.41 14.16
N VAL A 134 8.82 0.67 13.21
CA VAL A 134 7.95 1.86 13.20
C VAL A 134 6.60 1.67 13.88
N MET A 135 6.34 0.51 14.46
CA MET A 135 5.13 0.27 15.23
C MET A 135 5.06 1.20 16.46
N ASN A 136 3.91 1.83 16.67
CA ASN A 136 3.66 2.75 17.79
C ASN A 136 3.32 2.02 19.10
N VAL A 137 3.95 0.86 19.34
CA VAL A 137 3.86 0.08 20.57
C VAL A 137 5.25 -0.04 21.17
N GLN A 138 5.35 -0.37 22.46
CA GLN A 138 6.66 -0.57 23.10
C GLN A 138 7.36 -1.83 22.56
N PHE A 139 8.69 -1.91 22.70
CA PHE A 139 9.42 -3.13 22.41
C PHE A 139 9.16 -4.17 23.50
N ASP A 140 8.22 -5.07 23.25
CA ASP A 140 8.01 -6.24 24.09
C ASP A 140 8.84 -7.44 23.60
N ARG A 141 8.73 -8.53 24.36
CA ARG A 141 9.43 -9.77 24.07
C ARG A 141 9.03 -10.37 22.72
N GLN A 142 7.75 -10.28 22.36
CA GLN A 142 7.22 -10.89 21.14
C GLN A 142 7.67 -10.12 19.90
N ARG A 143 7.62 -8.78 19.93
CA ARG A 143 8.15 -7.92 18.89
C ARG A 143 9.66 -8.12 18.71
N THR A 144 10.40 -8.26 19.80
CA THR A 144 11.85 -8.58 19.76
C THR A 144 12.09 -9.93 19.07
N ALA A 145 11.30 -10.96 19.38
CA ALA A 145 11.39 -12.26 18.72
C ALA A 145 11.02 -12.20 17.22
N ASN A 146 10.01 -11.40 16.86
CA ASN A 146 9.59 -11.18 15.47
C ASN A 146 10.70 -10.43 14.68
N LEU A 147 11.33 -9.40 15.26
CA LEU A 147 12.47 -8.69 14.66
C LEU A 147 13.63 -9.65 14.38
N LEU A 148 13.96 -10.50 15.35
CA LEU A 148 15.02 -11.49 15.18
C LEU A 148 14.67 -12.52 14.10
N THR A 149 13.42 -12.94 14.03
CA THR A 149 12.92 -13.87 13.00
C THR A 149 13.10 -13.30 11.59
N VAL A 150 12.69 -12.04 11.37
CA VAL A 150 12.86 -11.36 10.08
C VAL A 150 14.33 -11.13 9.77
N LEU A 151 15.12 -10.69 10.74
CA LEU A 151 16.56 -10.45 10.54
C LEU A 151 17.30 -11.73 10.13
N LYS A 152 16.98 -12.86 10.76
CA LYS A 152 17.55 -14.18 10.43
C LYS A 152 17.12 -14.68 9.06
N SER A 153 15.99 -14.24 8.50
CA SER A 153 15.54 -14.70 7.18
C SER A 153 16.23 -13.98 6.03
N ILE A 154 16.84 -12.81 6.26
CA ILE A 154 17.44 -11.98 5.20
C ILE A 154 18.38 -12.75 4.26
N PRO A 155 19.34 -13.58 4.74
CA PRO A 155 20.21 -14.33 3.84
C PRO A 155 19.46 -15.27 2.89
N GLU A 156 18.42 -15.95 3.38
CA GLU A 156 17.59 -16.84 2.56
C GLU A 156 16.74 -16.04 1.57
N THR A 157 16.13 -14.93 2.00
CA THR A 157 15.35 -14.03 1.14
C THR A 157 16.20 -13.49 -0.01
N ILE A 158 17.43 -13.06 0.27
CA ILE A 158 18.37 -12.56 -0.73
C ILE A 158 18.84 -13.68 -1.68
N SER A 159 19.10 -14.88 -1.16
CA SER A 159 19.46 -16.04 -1.99
C SER A 159 18.33 -16.40 -2.97
N ALA A 160 17.08 -16.41 -2.49
CA ALA A 160 15.90 -16.58 -3.36
C ALA A 160 15.81 -15.46 -4.41
N GLY A 161 16.12 -14.22 -4.03
CA GLY A 161 16.17 -13.08 -4.95
C GLY A 161 17.14 -13.28 -6.11
N LYS A 162 18.38 -13.69 -5.82
CA LYS A 162 19.38 -13.98 -6.86
C LYS A 162 18.94 -15.08 -7.84
N ILE A 163 18.09 -16.01 -7.41
CA ILE A 163 17.51 -17.07 -8.25
C ILE A 163 16.37 -16.52 -9.12
N ASN A 164 15.45 -15.76 -8.51
CA ASN A 164 14.24 -15.29 -9.16
C ASN A 164 14.49 -14.14 -10.16
N LEU A 165 15.51 -13.31 -9.94
CA LEU A 165 15.79 -12.09 -10.71
C LEU A 165 16.36 -12.36 -12.12
N THR A 166 15.57 -13.04 -12.96
CA THR A 166 15.94 -13.46 -14.31
C THR A 166 15.80 -12.37 -15.37
N GLU A 167 15.05 -11.31 -15.10
CA GLU A 167 14.69 -10.25 -16.04
C GLU A 167 14.83 -8.85 -15.40
N SER A 168 15.86 -8.69 -14.58
CA SER A 168 16.14 -7.47 -13.82
C SER A 168 16.21 -6.22 -14.70
N ILE A 169 15.60 -5.15 -14.18
CA ILE A 169 15.54 -3.83 -14.83
C ILE A 169 16.49 -2.85 -14.16
N SER A 170 17.30 -2.17 -14.98
CA SER A 170 18.40 -1.30 -14.55
C SER A 170 17.97 -0.18 -13.59
N PRO A 171 16.93 0.63 -13.88
CA PRO A 171 16.40 1.62 -12.92
C PRO A 171 16.10 1.06 -11.52
N PHE A 172 15.47 -0.11 -11.42
CA PHE A 172 15.16 -0.73 -10.13
C PHE A 172 16.40 -1.26 -9.43
N ALA A 173 17.36 -1.81 -10.18
CA ALA A 173 18.64 -2.23 -9.64
C ALA A 173 19.46 -1.06 -9.09
N LYS A 174 19.43 0.11 -9.75
CA LYS A 174 20.10 1.33 -9.27
C LYS A 174 19.54 1.79 -7.92
N ILE A 175 18.22 1.80 -7.77
CA ILE A 175 17.54 2.11 -6.50
C ILE A 175 17.95 1.10 -5.42
N ALA A 176 17.95 -0.20 -5.74
CA ALA A 176 18.37 -1.24 -4.80
C ALA A 176 19.82 -1.03 -4.34
N VAL A 177 20.75 -0.74 -5.25
CA VAL A 177 22.16 -0.45 -4.91
C VAL A 177 22.27 0.79 -4.02
N GLU A 178 21.55 1.87 -4.35
CA GLU A 178 21.54 3.08 -3.52
C GLU A 178 21.02 2.82 -2.10
N ASN A 179 19.91 2.07 -1.99
CA ASN A 179 19.33 1.67 -0.70
C ASN A 179 20.31 0.83 0.14
N LEU A 180 21.07 -0.06 -0.51
CA LEU A 180 22.05 -0.95 0.13
C LEU A 180 23.40 -0.28 0.42
N SER A 181 23.70 0.87 -0.18
CA SER A 181 25.00 1.52 0.00
C SER A 181 25.35 1.74 1.47
N GLY A 182 26.50 1.22 1.90
CA GLY A 182 26.98 1.32 3.28
C GLY A 182 26.19 0.51 4.30
N ILE A 183 25.49 -0.56 3.87
CA ILE A 183 24.59 -1.34 4.74
C ILE A 183 25.24 -1.86 6.01
N ARG A 184 26.52 -2.26 5.97
CA ARG A 184 27.29 -2.71 7.15
C ARG A 184 27.26 -1.68 8.28
N ASN A 185 27.57 -0.42 7.96
CA ASN A 185 27.61 0.66 8.92
C ASN A 185 26.21 1.04 9.39
N LYS A 186 25.23 1.11 8.48
CA LYS A 186 23.82 1.35 8.82
C LYS A 186 23.32 0.32 9.83
N PHE A 187 23.58 -0.98 9.60
CA PHE A 187 23.19 -2.07 10.48
C PHE A 187 23.92 -2.04 11.82
N PHE A 188 25.20 -1.66 11.85
CA PHE A 188 25.92 -1.44 13.10
C PHE A 188 25.23 -0.38 13.97
N VAL A 189 24.89 0.79 13.39
CA VAL A 189 24.20 1.87 14.11
C VAL A 189 22.85 1.41 14.65
N VAL A 190 22.06 0.70 13.84
CA VAL A 190 20.75 0.17 14.26
C VAL A 190 20.89 -0.86 15.38
N ASN A 191 21.83 -1.79 15.28
CA ASN A 191 22.08 -2.78 16.33
C ASN A 191 22.47 -2.11 17.66
N GLU A 192 23.35 -1.10 17.65
CA GLU A 192 23.72 -0.38 18.86
C GLU A 192 22.54 0.40 19.47
N ALA A 193 21.68 1.00 18.65
CA ALA A 193 20.48 1.68 19.13
C ALA A 193 19.49 0.71 19.77
N LEU A 194 19.29 -0.47 19.16
CA LEU A 194 18.32 -1.45 19.63
C LEU A 194 18.69 -2.11 20.96
N LYS A 195 19.98 -2.19 21.34
CA LYS A 195 20.43 -2.80 22.61
C LYS A 195 19.76 -2.25 23.86
N LYS A 196 19.24 -1.02 23.82
CA LYS A 196 18.52 -0.41 24.96
C LYS A 196 17.05 -0.77 25.00
N GLU A 197 16.49 -1.14 23.85
CA GLU A 197 15.06 -1.38 23.65
C GLU A 197 14.71 -2.87 23.71
N ILE A 198 15.60 -3.75 23.24
CA ILE A 198 15.37 -5.19 23.18
C ILE A 198 15.74 -5.93 24.48
N ASN A 199 15.14 -7.09 24.73
CA ASN A 199 15.47 -7.88 25.90
C ASN A 199 16.91 -8.44 25.83
N GLN A 200 17.64 -8.38 26.96
CA GLN A 200 19.05 -8.78 27.06
C GLN A 200 19.32 -10.22 26.60
N GLU A 201 18.36 -11.13 26.77
CA GLU A 201 18.49 -12.53 26.34
C GLU A 201 18.73 -12.68 24.83
N PHE A 202 18.27 -11.73 24.01
CA PHE A 202 18.44 -11.79 22.57
C PHE A 202 19.72 -11.10 22.05
N HIS A 203 20.48 -10.40 22.89
CA HIS A 203 21.60 -9.54 22.43
C HIS A 203 22.63 -10.29 21.59
N SER A 204 23.03 -11.50 22.01
CA SER A 204 24.01 -12.30 21.27
C SER A 204 23.44 -12.76 19.92
N GLU A 205 22.18 -13.18 19.88
CA GLU A 205 21.53 -13.63 18.65
C GLU A 205 21.33 -12.50 17.65
N PHE A 206 20.95 -11.30 18.11
CA PHE A 206 20.86 -10.13 17.26
C PHE A 206 22.22 -9.75 16.68
N GLN A 207 23.30 -9.78 17.48
CA GLN A 207 24.64 -9.48 16.97
C GLN A 207 25.05 -10.40 15.82
N HIS A 208 24.78 -11.72 15.94
CA HIS A 208 25.05 -12.67 14.86
C HIS A 208 24.12 -12.43 13.66
N ALA A 209 22.82 -12.29 13.88
CA ALA A 209 21.85 -12.07 12.82
C ALA A 209 22.12 -10.79 12.02
N PHE A 210 22.50 -9.69 12.67
CA PHE A 210 22.90 -8.45 12.00
C PHE A 210 24.18 -8.62 11.16
N LYS A 211 25.16 -9.37 11.66
CA LYS A 211 26.39 -9.66 10.92
C LYS A 211 26.10 -10.46 9.65
N ASP A 212 25.27 -11.50 9.75
CA ASP A 212 24.92 -12.37 8.63
C ASP A 212 24.02 -11.65 7.62
N ALA A 213 23.00 -10.93 8.10
CA ALA A 213 22.10 -10.15 7.25
C ALA A 213 22.84 -9.04 6.49
N SER A 214 23.69 -8.27 7.17
CA SER A 214 24.48 -7.22 6.51
C SER A 214 25.47 -7.79 5.50
N ALA A 215 25.96 -9.02 5.69
CA ALA A 215 26.80 -9.71 4.72
C ALA A 215 26.04 -10.11 3.47
N ALA A 216 24.87 -10.72 3.63
CA ALA A 216 24.02 -11.09 2.51
C ALA A 216 23.59 -9.86 1.68
N LEU A 217 23.27 -8.75 2.35
CA LEU A 217 22.85 -7.52 1.69
C LEU A 217 23.99 -6.83 0.93
N GLU A 218 25.19 -6.77 1.49
CA GLU A 218 26.39 -6.26 0.81
C GLU A 218 26.80 -7.15 -0.38
N ASP A 219 26.71 -8.48 -0.21
CA ASP A 219 26.91 -9.44 -1.31
C ASP A 219 25.83 -9.30 -2.40
N PHE A 220 24.62 -8.88 -2.06
CA PHE A 220 23.57 -8.57 -3.03
C PHE A 220 23.83 -7.26 -3.77
N GLU A 221 24.27 -6.21 -3.07
CA GLU A 221 24.69 -4.94 -3.66
C GLU A 221 25.78 -5.16 -4.73
N ASN A 222 26.86 -5.87 -4.37
CA ASN A 222 27.95 -6.18 -5.30
C ASN A 222 27.47 -7.00 -6.50
N TRP A 223 26.64 -8.02 -6.25
CA TRP A 223 26.04 -8.85 -7.30
C TRP A 223 25.19 -8.05 -8.30
N LEU A 224 24.50 -7.00 -7.83
CA LEU A 224 23.72 -6.08 -8.66
C LEU A 224 24.62 -5.14 -9.46
N ILE A 225 25.69 -4.59 -8.84
CA ILE A 225 26.66 -3.72 -9.52
C ILE A 225 27.31 -4.45 -10.69
N GLU A 226 27.75 -5.69 -10.50
CA GLU A 226 28.28 -6.54 -11.58
C GLU A 226 27.24 -6.80 -12.68
N ARG A 227 25.98 -6.99 -12.27
CA ARG A 227 24.75 -7.14 -13.07
C ARG A 227 24.44 -5.96 -13.99
N LEU A 228 24.65 -4.76 -13.46
CA LEU A 228 24.03 -3.53 -13.95
C LEU A 228 24.24 -3.26 -15.45
N PRO A 229 25.45 -3.43 -16.02
CA PRO A 229 25.70 -3.15 -17.44
C PRO A 229 24.88 -4.02 -18.41
N GLY A 230 24.42 -5.20 -17.97
CA GLY A 230 23.65 -6.14 -18.79
C GLY A 230 22.12 -6.05 -18.62
N MET A 231 21.62 -5.17 -17.75
CA MET A 231 20.20 -5.07 -17.44
C MET A 231 19.43 -4.20 -18.44
N ASN A 232 18.17 -4.55 -18.68
CA ASN A 232 17.29 -3.76 -19.56
C ASN A 232 16.90 -2.44 -18.87
N GLU A 233 16.87 -1.34 -19.61
CA GLU A 233 16.47 -0.03 -19.09
C GLU A 233 14.95 0.22 -19.15
N ASN A 234 14.21 -0.58 -19.92
CA ASN A 234 12.78 -0.39 -20.10
C ASN A 234 11.97 -0.88 -18.87
N PHE A 235 11.59 0.08 -18.02
CA PHE A 235 10.72 -0.13 -16.86
C PHE A 235 9.22 0.00 -17.19
N GLY A 236 8.87 0.34 -18.44
CA GLY A 236 7.48 0.51 -18.86
C GLY A 236 6.66 -0.76 -18.70
N ILE A 237 5.41 -0.60 -18.29
CA ILE A 237 4.43 -1.69 -18.14
C ILE A 237 3.61 -1.94 -19.41
N GLY A 238 3.63 -0.99 -20.36
CA GLY A 238 2.88 -1.06 -21.62
C GLY A 238 1.41 -0.66 -21.49
N ARG A 239 0.78 -0.35 -22.63
CA ARG A 239 -0.61 0.15 -22.70
C ARG A 239 -1.61 -0.85 -22.13
N GLU A 240 -1.53 -2.11 -22.53
CA GLU A 240 -2.50 -3.14 -22.10
C GLU A 240 -2.47 -3.38 -20.59
N SER A 241 -1.28 -3.41 -19.99
CA SER A 241 -1.13 -3.49 -18.54
C SER A 241 -1.73 -2.28 -17.84
N TYR A 242 -1.51 -1.07 -18.37
CA TYR A 242 -2.08 0.15 -17.80
C TYR A 242 -3.62 0.17 -17.87
N ILE A 243 -4.19 -0.24 -19.01
CA ILE A 243 -5.64 -0.42 -19.16
C ILE A 243 -6.17 -1.44 -18.16
N TYR A 244 -5.47 -2.57 -18.02
CA TYR A 244 -5.85 -3.62 -17.09
C TYR A 244 -5.86 -3.11 -15.64
N PHE A 245 -4.86 -2.33 -15.23
CA PHE A 245 -4.82 -1.73 -13.89
C PHE A 245 -6.01 -0.81 -13.64
N LEU A 246 -6.25 0.13 -14.56
CA LEU A 246 -7.35 1.08 -14.44
C LEU A 246 -8.70 0.38 -14.32
N LYS A 247 -8.93 -0.64 -15.16
CA LYS A 247 -10.21 -1.34 -15.23
C LYS A 247 -10.44 -2.29 -14.07
N ASN A 248 -9.45 -3.12 -13.74
CA ASN A 248 -9.65 -4.26 -12.83
C ASN A 248 -9.26 -3.95 -11.40
N ILE A 249 -8.40 -2.95 -11.16
CA ILE A 249 -7.83 -2.66 -9.84
C ILE A 249 -8.36 -1.30 -9.35
N ALA A 250 -8.12 -0.24 -10.12
CA ALA A 250 -8.59 1.09 -9.76
C ALA A 250 -10.11 1.28 -10.04
N LEU A 251 -10.74 0.32 -10.72
CA LEU A 251 -12.17 0.30 -11.05
C LEU A 251 -12.65 1.59 -11.76
N ILE A 252 -11.77 2.19 -12.56
CA ILE A 252 -12.08 3.40 -13.33
C ILE A 252 -12.95 3.00 -14.54
N PRO A 253 -14.14 3.61 -14.70
CA PRO A 253 -15.07 3.24 -15.77
C PRO A 253 -14.73 3.87 -17.14
N TYR A 254 -13.70 4.72 -17.19
CA TYR A 254 -13.29 5.44 -18.39
C TYR A 254 -12.10 4.77 -19.08
N SER A 255 -12.05 4.91 -20.40
CA SER A 255 -10.87 4.55 -21.18
C SER A 255 -9.69 5.47 -20.90
N THR A 256 -8.47 5.03 -21.22
CA THR A 256 -7.26 5.86 -21.10
C THR A 256 -7.35 7.15 -21.91
N ASP A 257 -8.02 7.09 -23.06
CA ASP A 257 -8.11 8.23 -23.99
C ASP A 257 -9.13 9.26 -23.46
N GLU A 258 -10.21 8.80 -22.82
CA GLU A 258 -11.15 9.66 -22.09
C GLU A 258 -10.48 10.32 -20.89
N ILE A 259 -9.74 9.57 -20.07
CA ILE A 259 -9.00 10.11 -18.91
C ILE A 259 -8.03 11.20 -19.36
N LEU A 260 -7.28 10.96 -20.43
CA LEU A 260 -6.35 11.96 -20.98
C LEU A 260 -7.08 13.21 -21.48
N LYS A 261 -8.20 13.03 -22.19
CA LYS A 261 -9.03 14.13 -22.68
C LYS A 261 -9.59 14.96 -21.54
N TYR A 262 -10.18 14.33 -20.53
CA TYR A 262 -10.74 15.02 -19.37
C TYR A 262 -9.64 15.73 -18.56
N GLY A 263 -8.50 15.08 -18.35
CA GLY A 263 -7.34 15.69 -17.67
C GLY A 263 -6.87 16.96 -18.38
N LYS A 264 -6.83 16.96 -19.73
CA LYS A 264 -6.47 18.16 -20.50
C LYS A 264 -7.49 19.29 -20.35
N ILE A 265 -8.78 18.97 -20.44
CA ILE A 265 -9.86 19.97 -20.26
C ILE A 265 -9.77 20.60 -18.87
N GLU A 266 -9.58 19.78 -17.83
CA GLU A 266 -9.49 20.26 -16.46
C GLU A 266 -8.21 21.04 -16.18
N PHE A 267 -7.09 20.68 -16.82
CA PHE A 267 -5.88 21.47 -16.78
C PHE A 267 -6.07 22.86 -17.41
N ASP A 268 -6.63 22.92 -18.62
CA ASP A 268 -6.87 24.19 -19.32
C ASP A 268 -7.83 25.09 -18.52
N ARG A 269 -8.89 24.50 -17.92
CA ARG A 269 -9.83 25.19 -17.04
C ARG A 269 -9.15 25.73 -15.78
N SER A 270 -8.30 24.93 -15.13
CA SER A 270 -7.55 25.33 -13.94
C SER A 270 -6.58 26.48 -14.22
N ALA A 271 -5.89 26.43 -15.36
CA ALA A 271 -4.99 27.49 -15.80
C ALA A 271 -5.72 28.81 -16.08
N LEU A 272 -6.90 28.74 -16.70
CA LEU A 272 -7.75 29.91 -16.93
C LEU A 272 -8.20 30.54 -15.61
N PHE A 273 -8.77 29.74 -14.69
CA PHE A 273 -9.25 30.25 -13.40
C PHE A 273 -8.12 30.87 -12.59
N LEU A 274 -6.95 30.23 -12.54
CA LEU A 274 -5.77 30.81 -11.88
C LEU A 274 -5.37 32.16 -12.49
N THR A 275 -5.42 32.27 -13.81
CA THR A 275 -5.06 33.52 -14.51
C THR A 275 -6.04 34.64 -14.18
N LEU A 276 -7.35 34.35 -14.23
CA LEU A 276 -8.39 35.31 -13.87
C LEU A 276 -8.28 35.76 -12.41
N GLU A 277 -8.07 34.83 -11.48
CA GLU A 277 -7.90 35.16 -10.06
C GLU A 277 -6.64 35.99 -9.80
N LYS A 278 -5.52 35.69 -10.48
CA LYS A 278 -4.32 36.53 -10.39
C LYS A 278 -4.56 37.96 -10.89
N LEU A 279 -5.32 38.14 -11.96
CA LEU A 279 -5.67 39.47 -12.47
C LEU A 279 -6.61 40.22 -11.52
N ASN A 280 -7.66 39.55 -11.05
CA ASN A 280 -8.63 40.11 -10.09
C ASN A 280 -7.97 40.53 -8.76
N ASN A 281 -6.94 39.81 -8.34
CA ASN A 281 -6.21 40.05 -7.10
C ASN A 281 -4.86 40.74 -7.31
N SER A 282 -4.59 41.31 -8.49
CA SER A 282 -3.29 41.92 -8.84
C SER A 282 -2.87 43.07 -7.91
N ASN A 283 -3.84 43.77 -7.31
CA ASN A 283 -3.60 44.86 -6.37
C ASN A 283 -3.65 44.42 -4.90
N ARG A 284 -3.86 43.13 -4.61
CA ARG A 284 -3.84 42.61 -3.25
C ARG A 284 -2.43 42.18 -2.86
N PRO A 285 -2.03 42.33 -1.59
CA PRO A 285 -0.77 41.77 -1.13
C PRO A 285 -0.79 40.25 -1.32
N ALA A 286 0.39 39.68 -1.58
CA ALA A 286 0.56 38.23 -1.60
C ALA A 286 0.07 37.63 -0.28
N GLN A 287 -0.45 36.40 -0.34
CA GLN A 287 -0.76 35.66 0.87
C GLN A 287 0.48 35.58 1.75
N ARG A 288 0.30 35.89 3.04
CA ARG A 288 1.40 35.85 4.00
C ARG A 288 1.89 34.42 4.16
N ILE A 289 3.21 34.28 4.33
CA ILE A 289 3.80 33.06 4.89
C ILE A 289 3.71 33.23 6.41
N PHE A 290 3.25 32.21 7.12
CA PHE A 290 3.18 32.23 8.58
C PHE A 290 4.59 32.34 9.18
N ASN A 291 4.72 33.07 10.29
CA ASN A 291 6.03 33.30 10.91
C ASN A 291 6.45 32.18 11.86
N SER A 292 5.54 31.23 12.14
CA SER A 292 5.75 30.08 13.01
C SER A 292 4.75 28.97 12.69
N ILE A 293 5.10 27.74 13.09
CA ILE A 293 4.22 26.58 12.99
C ILE A 293 2.97 26.77 13.85
N GLU A 294 3.11 27.37 15.03
CA GLU A 294 2.00 27.63 15.95
C GLU A 294 0.97 28.59 15.35
N GLU A 295 1.43 29.62 14.63
CA GLU A 295 0.55 30.55 13.93
C GLU A 295 -0.22 29.85 12.80
N GLU A 296 0.46 29.02 12.01
CA GLU A 296 -0.15 28.23 10.94
C GLU A 296 -1.20 27.26 11.49
N ILE A 297 -0.87 26.49 12.54
CA ILE A 297 -1.81 25.56 13.19
C ILE A 297 -3.05 26.30 13.69
N SER A 298 -2.86 27.44 14.35
CA SER A 298 -3.99 28.22 14.87
C SER A 298 -4.87 28.78 13.74
N GLN A 299 -4.28 29.18 12.62
CA GLN A 299 -5.03 29.66 11.47
C GLN A 299 -5.77 28.52 10.75
N VAL A 300 -5.11 27.38 10.50
CA VAL A 300 -5.72 26.21 9.88
C VAL A 300 -6.90 25.70 10.68
N GLN A 301 -6.80 25.68 12.03
CA GLN A 301 -7.94 25.32 12.88
C GLN A 301 -9.14 26.25 12.67
N LYS A 302 -8.92 27.57 12.63
CA LYS A 302 -9.99 28.55 12.40
C LYS A 302 -10.61 28.39 11.02
N ASP A 303 -9.79 28.23 10.00
CA ASP A 303 -10.26 28.10 8.61
C ASP A 303 -11.03 26.79 8.41
N GLU A 304 -10.61 25.70 9.08
CA GLU A 304 -11.31 24.42 9.06
C GLU A 304 -12.70 24.53 9.69
N TYR A 305 -12.82 25.14 10.87
CA TYR A 305 -14.13 25.41 11.49
C TYR A 305 -15.02 26.28 10.60
N ALA A 306 -14.47 27.35 10.00
CA ALA A 306 -15.22 28.21 9.11
C ALA A 306 -15.73 27.45 7.86
N ILE A 307 -14.92 26.55 7.30
CA ILE A 307 -15.34 25.67 6.20
C ILE A 307 -16.45 24.73 6.66
N ARG A 308 -16.33 24.13 7.86
CA ARG A 308 -17.37 23.25 8.40
C ARG A 308 -18.71 23.96 8.56
N GLU A 309 -18.70 25.14 9.20
CA GLU A 309 -19.87 25.98 9.38
C GLU A 309 -20.49 26.33 8.02
N PHE A 310 -19.69 26.80 7.08
CA PHE A 310 -20.15 27.11 5.73
C PHE A 310 -20.83 25.93 5.05
N LEU A 311 -20.25 24.72 5.13
CA LEU A 311 -20.81 23.51 4.52
C LEU A 311 -22.17 23.13 5.12
N VAL A 312 -22.34 23.28 6.44
CA VAL A 312 -23.60 22.98 7.14
C VAL A 312 -24.65 24.05 6.87
N GLU A 313 -24.29 25.34 7.01
CA GLU A 313 -25.20 26.47 6.81
C GLU A 313 -25.76 26.54 5.39
N ASN A 314 -24.98 26.11 4.39
CA ASN A 314 -25.39 26.08 2.99
C ASN A 314 -25.98 24.74 2.55
N GLU A 315 -26.29 23.84 3.49
CA GLU A 315 -26.89 22.52 3.22
C GLU A 315 -26.09 21.67 2.21
N ILE A 316 -24.76 21.83 2.18
CA ILE A 316 -23.87 21.12 1.24
C ILE A 316 -23.54 19.72 1.77
N LEU A 317 -23.10 19.65 3.03
CA LEU A 317 -22.71 18.39 3.69
C LEU A 317 -22.93 18.52 5.21
N SER A 318 -23.54 17.51 5.81
CA SER A 318 -23.58 17.37 7.27
C SER A 318 -22.23 16.85 7.77
N ILE A 319 -21.66 17.49 8.79
CA ILE A 319 -20.38 17.11 9.39
C ILE A 319 -20.64 16.64 10.81
N PRO A 320 -20.25 15.40 11.19
CA PRO A 320 -20.37 14.93 12.57
C PRO A 320 -19.51 15.77 13.52
N ASP A 321 -19.97 15.86 14.78
CA ASP A 321 -19.24 16.55 15.87
C ASP A 321 -17.85 15.94 16.12
#